data_AF-A0A6J4TPT9-F1
#
_entry.id   AF-A0A6J4TPT9-F1
#
_cell.length_a   1.000
_cell.length_b   1.000
_cell.length_c   1.000
_cell.angle_alpha   90.00
_cell.angle_beta   90.00
_cell.angle_gamma   90.00
#
_symmetry.space_group_name_H-M   'P 1'
#
loop_
_entity.id
_entity.type
_entity.pdbx_description
1 polymer ?
#
loop_
_entity_poly.entity_id
_entity_poly.type
_entity_poly.pdbx_seq_one_letter_code
_entity_poly.pdbx_strand_id
1 'polypeptide(L)'
;MHLRYALALPETPGPVQDALGIGHDGAMVVSVKNPDAGGGARMLERHRPDYSEEELALFGGNRWAPAEPRLLDRRGAEFLLIVAHDETADLHADAPADEARAHSFTQLRMARTRHPVEPLFTGEWA
;
A
#
# COMPACT_ATOMS: atom_id res chain seq x y z
N MET A 1 1.04 -6.23 -6.00
CA MET A 1 0.27 -6.49 -4.77
C MET A 1 -1.08 -5.80 -4.84
N HIS A 2 -2.15 -6.45 -4.38
CA HIS A 2 -3.47 -5.82 -4.21
C HIS A 2 -3.74 -5.66 -2.71
N LEU A 3 -4.21 -4.48 -2.31
CA LEU A 3 -4.60 -4.21 -0.93
C LEU A 3 -6.06 -3.73 -0.92
N ARG A 4 -6.77 -4.02 0.17
CA ARG A 4 -8.06 -3.40 0.47
C ARG A 4 -7.86 -2.42 1.63
N TYR A 5 -8.58 -1.30 1.60
CA TYR A 5 -8.61 -0.36 2.70
C TYR A 5 -10.03 -0.19 3.21
N ALA A 6 -10.13 0.22 4.47
CA ALA A 6 -11.32 0.80 5.06
C ALA A 6 -10.90 2.13 5.69
N LEU A 7 -11.66 3.18 5.44
CA LEU A 7 -11.40 4.51 5.96
C LEU A 7 -11.58 4.51 7.48
N ALA A 8 -10.51 4.83 8.21
CA ALA A 8 -10.58 4.90 9.67
C ALA A 8 -11.12 6.25 10.16
N LEU A 9 -10.69 7.34 9.52
CA LEU A 9 -11.11 8.70 9.83
C LEU A 9 -11.09 9.57 8.56
N PRO A 10 -12.03 10.54 8.42
CA PRO A 10 -13.26 10.65 9.23
C PRO A 10 -14.16 9.43 9.05
N GLU A 11 -14.99 9.09 10.05
CA GLU A 11 -15.91 7.93 9.98
C GLU A 11 -16.84 8.03 8.76
N THR A 12 -17.28 9.25 8.43
CA THR A 12 -18.04 9.53 7.20
C THR A 12 -17.17 10.32 6.23
N PRO A 13 -16.95 9.83 4.99
CA PRO A 13 -16.27 10.59 3.95
C PRO A 13 -16.90 11.98 3.78
N GLY A 14 -16.04 13.00 3.73
CA GLY A 14 -16.46 14.38 3.52
C GLY A 14 -16.02 14.93 2.16
N PRO A 15 -16.20 16.24 1.92
CA PRO A 15 -15.91 16.85 0.62
C PRO A 15 -14.48 16.66 0.11
N VAL A 16 -13.50 16.52 1.03
CA VAL A 16 -12.11 16.25 0.67
C VAL A 16 -11.93 14.81 0.19
N GLN A 17 -12.55 13.85 0.88
CA GLN A 17 -12.52 12.45 0.49
C GLN A 17 -13.21 12.27 -0.87
N ASP A 18 -14.37 12.90 -1.06
CA ASP A 18 -15.10 12.85 -2.33
C ASP A 18 -14.29 13.46 -3.49
N ALA A 19 -13.67 14.63 -3.27
CA ALA A 19 -12.83 15.29 -4.27
C ALA A 19 -11.60 14.47 -4.66
N LEU A 20 -11.12 13.61 -3.76
CA LEU A 20 -9.98 12.71 -3.99
C LEU A 20 -10.40 11.29 -4.40
N GLY A 21 -11.70 11.01 -4.50
CA GLY A 21 -12.20 9.66 -4.78
C GLY A 21 -11.81 8.64 -3.69
N ILE A 22 -11.91 9.03 -2.42
CA ILE A 22 -11.66 8.17 -1.27
C ILE A 22 -13.01 7.74 -0.69
N GLY A 23 -13.34 6.45 -0.83
CA GLY A 23 -14.56 5.86 -0.30
C GLY A 23 -14.44 5.44 1.17
N HIS A 24 -15.52 4.87 1.69
CA HIS A 24 -15.51 4.22 3.00
C HIS A 24 -14.64 2.95 2.99
N ASP A 25 -14.58 2.25 1.86
CA ASP A 25 -13.64 1.18 1.57
C ASP A 25 -13.29 1.16 0.08
N GLY A 26 -12.27 0.38 -0.28
CA GLY A 26 -11.90 0.20 -1.67
C GLY A 26 -10.70 -0.71 -1.85
N ALA A 27 -10.23 -0.77 -3.09
CA ALA A 27 -9.06 -1.56 -3.48
C ALA A 27 -7.96 -0.66 -4.03
N MET A 28 -6.71 -1.08 -3.83
CA MET A 28 -5.54 -0.44 -4.41
C MET A 28 -4.58 -1.47 -4.97
N VAL A 29 -3.95 -1.12 -6.08
CA VAL A 29 -2.84 -1.87 -6.65
C VAL A 29 -1.56 -1.11 -6.33
N VAL A 30 -0.57 -1.83 -5.79
CA VAL A 30 0.75 -1.30 -5.50
C VAL A 30 1.77 -1.92 -6.44
N SER A 31 2.52 -1.05 -7.11
CA SER A 31 3.59 -1.40 -8.03
C SER A 31 4.87 -0.65 -7.68
N VAL A 32 6.01 -1.35 -7.67
CA VAL A 32 7.32 -0.75 -7.39
C VAL A 32 7.98 -0.38 -8.70
N LYS A 33 8.63 0.79 -8.72
CA LYS A 33 9.39 1.27 -9.88
C LYS A 33 10.75 0.58 -9.92
N ASN A 34 11.12 0.11 -11.11
CA ASN A 34 12.46 -0.38 -11.38
C ASN A 34 13.44 0.81 -11.37
N PRO A 35 14.48 0.82 -10.51
CA PRO A 35 15.43 1.93 -10.46
C PRO A 35 16.28 2.03 -11.74
N ASP A 36 16.41 0.95 -12.50
CA ASP A 36 17.17 0.89 -13.75
C ASP A 36 16.36 1.39 -14.96
N ALA A 37 15.03 1.47 -14.82
CA ALA A 37 14.17 1.99 -15.87
C ALA A 37 14.24 3.52 -15.90
N GLY A 38 15.18 4.04 -16.70
CA GLY A 38 15.42 5.48 -16.88
C GLY A 38 14.14 6.28 -17.19
N GLY A 39 14.15 7.57 -16.82
CA GLY A 39 13.03 8.49 -17.04
C GLY A 39 12.05 8.52 -15.86
N GLY A 40 12.15 9.60 -15.08
CA GLY A 40 11.27 9.94 -13.96
C GLY A 40 11.91 11.08 -13.18
N ALA A 41 11.10 12.02 -12.69
CA ALA A 41 11.51 13.29 -12.09
C ALA A 41 12.73 13.11 -11.16
N ARG A 42 13.85 13.77 -11.51
CA ARG A 42 15.13 13.85 -10.77
C ARG A 42 15.17 12.91 -9.56
N MET A 43 15.38 11.63 -9.82
CA MET A 43 15.86 10.75 -8.77
C MET A 43 17.16 11.38 -8.29
N LEU A 44 17.19 11.84 -7.04
CA LEU A 44 18.44 12.25 -6.46
C LEU A 44 19.18 10.93 -6.28
N GLU A 45 20.15 10.63 -7.16
CA GLU A 45 20.86 9.34 -7.23
C GLU A 45 21.28 8.82 -5.84
N ARG A 46 21.55 9.73 -4.91
CA ARG A 46 21.79 9.49 -3.48
C ARG A 46 20.70 8.70 -2.73
N HIS A 47 19.52 8.51 -3.31
CA HIS A 47 18.39 7.80 -2.71
C HIS A 47 17.95 6.60 -3.58
N ARG A 48 18.82 6.11 -4.47
CA ARG A 48 18.55 4.88 -5.21
C ARG A 48 18.44 3.68 -4.26
N PRO A 49 17.37 2.85 -4.36
CA PRO A 49 17.30 1.63 -3.58
C PRO A 49 18.40 0.68 -4.04
N ASP A 50 19.07 0.09 -3.06
CA ASP A 50 20.08 -0.94 -3.28
C ASP A 50 19.36 -2.29 -3.30
N TYR A 51 18.98 -2.75 -4.49
CA TYR A 51 18.34 -4.05 -4.69
C TYR A 51 19.38 -5.12 -5.00
N SER A 52 19.22 -6.32 -4.45
CA SER A 52 20.01 -7.50 -4.84
C SER A 52 19.67 -7.94 -6.27
N GLU A 53 20.50 -8.79 -6.87
CA GLU A 53 20.21 -9.39 -8.18
C GLU A 53 18.88 -10.15 -8.20
N GLU A 54 18.53 -10.84 -7.10
CA GLU A 54 17.26 -11.54 -6.96
C GLU A 54 16.08 -10.57 -6.97
N GLU A 55 16.19 -9.43 -6.29
CA GLU A 55 15.16 -8.40 -6.27
C GLU A 55 15.02 -7.69 -7.61
N LEU A 56 16.14 -7.42 -8.29
CA LEU A 56 16.14 -6.86 -9.64
C LEU A 56 15.49 -7.82 -10.65
N ALA A 57 15.65 -9.13 -10.47
CA ALA A 57 15.03 -10.14 -11.32
C ALA A 57 13.48 -10.09 -11.26
N LEU A 58 12.88 -9.68 -10.14
CA LEU A 58 11.42 -9.55 -9.98
C LEU A 58 10.81 -8.53 -10.94
N PHE A 59 11.59 -7.55 -11.40
CA PHE A 59 11.10 -6.58 -12.38
C PHE A 59 10.99 -7.18 -13.79
N GLY A 60 11.73 -8.26 -14.10
CA GLY A 60 11.70 -8.90 -15.41
C GLY A 60 11.99 -7.93 -16.57
N GLY A 61 12.84 -6.93 -16.34
CA GLY A 61 13.15 -5.87 -17.30
C GLY A 61 12.06 -4.81 -17.50
N ASN A 62 10.92 -4.91 -16.81
CA ASN A 62 9.86 -3.92 -16.87
C ASN A 62 10.17 -2.69 -16.01
N ARG A 63 9.56 -1.55 -16.36
CA ARG A 63 9.63 -0.32 -15.58
C ARG A 63 8.95 -0.44 -14.22
N TRP A 64 7.93 -1.30 -14.14
CA TRP A 64 7.13 -1.51 -12.95
C TRP A 64 6.98 -3.00 -12.70
N ALA A 65 7.04 -3.39 -11.43
CA ALA A 65 6.73 -4.73 -10.97
C ALA A 65 5.59 -4.68 -9.95
N PRO A 66 4.77 -5.74 -9.83
CA PRO A 66 3.89 -5.90 -8.69
C PRO A 66 4.71 -5.76 -7.41
N ALA A 67 4.25 -4.94 -6.45
CA ALA A 67 4.99 -4.77 -5.21
C ALA A 67 5.11 -6.09 -4.44
N GLU A 68 6.29 -6.30 -3.86
CA GLU A 68 6.57 -7.34 -2.86
C GLU A 68 7.13 -6.69 -1.59
N PRO A 69 6.93 -7.29 -0.40
CA PRO A 69 7.45 -6.74 0.85
C PRO A 69 8.96 -6.44 0.81
N ARG A 70 9.75 -7.34 0.21
CA ARG A 70 11.21 -7.17 0.08
C ARG A 70 11.61 -5.96 -0.78
N LEU A 71 10.80 -5.62 -1.78
CA LEU A 71 11.04 -4.44 -2.61
C LEU A 71 10.69 -3.15 -1.86
N LEU A 72 9.62 -3.18 -1.05
CA LEU A 72 9.17 -2.04 -0.26
C LEU A 72 10.05 -1.77 0.97
N ASP A 73 10.73 -2.79 1.50
CA ASP A 73 11.63 -2.69 2.66
C ASP A 73 13.02 -2.12 2.30
N ARG A 74 13.21 -1.64 1.06
CA ARG A 74 14.43 -0.95 0.65
C ARG A 74 14.28 0.56 0.75
N ARG A 75 15.23 1.17 1.44
CA ARG A 75 15.33 2.63 1.53
C ARG A 75 15.44 3.22 0.11
N GLY A 76 14.57 4.19 -0.18
CA GLY A 76 14.57 4.86 -1.49
C GLY A 76 13.74 4.15 -2.56
N ALA A 77 13.07 3.04 -2.23
CA ALA A 77 12.10 2.41 -3.11
C ALA A 77 10.99 3.41 -3.50
N GLU A 78 10.80 3.58 -4.81
CA GLU A 78 9.69 4.35 -5.37
C GLU A 78 8.56 3.37 -5.73
N PHE A 79 7.32 3.74 -5.43
CA PHE A 79 6.16 2.94 -5.77
C PHE A 79 4.98 3.81 -6.19
N LEU A 80 4.08 3.21 -6.96
CA LEU A 80 2.83 3.79 -7.40
C LEU A 80 1.69 3.07 -6.68
N LEU A 81 0.78 3.84 -6.09
CA LEU A 81 -0.52 3.34 -5.68
C LEU A 81 -1.56 3.79 -6.69
N ILE A 82 -2.35 2.84 -7.18
CA ILE A 82 -3.53 3.11 -8.00
C ILE A 82 -4.74 2.68 -7.18
N VAL A 83 -5.58 3.63 -6.82
CA VAL A 83 -6.83 3.37 -6.12
C VAL A 83 -7.92 3.14 -7.16
N ALA A 84 -8.69 2.07 -6.99
CA ALA A 84 -9.85 1.76 -7.82
C ALA A 84 -11.13 1.90 -6.99
N HIS A 85 -12.13 2.55 -7.57
CA HIS A 85 -13.39 2.89 -6.92
C HIS A 85 -14.54 2.22 -7.69
N ASP A 86 -14.59 0.89 -7.70
CA ASP A 86 -15.70 0.17 -8.31
C ASP A 86 -15.84 -1.25 -7.74
N GLU A 87 -17.07 -1.62 -7.38
CA GLU A 87 -17.50 -2.99 -7.03
C GLU A 87 -17.37 -3.96 -8.22
N THR A 88 -17.20 -3.43 -9.44
CA THR A 88 -17.00 -4.20 -10.69
C THR A 88 -15.54 -4.32 -11.14
N ALA A 89 -14.59 -3.76 -10.40
CA ALA A 89 -13.21 -4.17 -10.57
C ALA A 89 -13.14 -5.63 -10.13
N ASP A 90 -13.01 -6.56 -11.10
CA ASP A 90 -12.75 -8.00 -10.89
C ASP A 90 -11.39 -8.19 -10.15
N LEU A 91 -11.34 -7.74 -8.91
CA LEU A 91 -10.27 -7.91 -7.94
C LEU A 91 -10.88 -8.80 -6.86
N HIS A 92 -11.09 -10.08 -7.21
CA HIS A 92 -11.67 -11.08 -6.32
C HIS A 92 -10.93 -11.12 -4.97
N ALA A 93 -11.57 -10.56 -3.95
CA ALA A 93 -11.26 -10.78 -2.55
C ALA A 93 -12.57 -10.59 -1.78
N ASP A 94 -13.34 -11.67 -1.66
CA ASP A 94 -14.55 -11.74 -0.84
C ASP A 94 -14.20 -11.44 0.62
N ALA A 95 -14.48 -10.21 1.06
CA ALA A 95 -14.38 -9.82 2.46
C ALA A 95 -15.78 -9.38 2.91
N PRO A 96 -16.41 -10.07 3.88
CA PRO A 96 -17.74 -9.73 4.33
C PRO A 96 -17.75 -8.34 4.99
N ALA A 97 -18.65 -7.49 4.51
CA ALA A 97 -18.95 -6.20 5.10
C ALA A 97 -19.84 -6.43 6.34
N ASP A 98 -19.28 -6.28 7.53
CA ASP A 98 -20.08 -6.10 8.73
C ASP A 98 -19.37 -5.16 9.73
N GLU A 99 -20.17 -4.24 10.28
CA GLU A 99 -19.79 -3.07 11.08
C GLU A 99 -18.90 -3.41 12.29
N ALA A 100 -17.68 -2.87 12.35
CA ALA A 100 -17.03 -2.53 13.62
C ALA A 100 -15.76 -1.68 13.42
N ARG A 101 -15.85 -0.43 13.90
CA ARG A 101 -14.76 0.45 14.36
C ARG A 101 -13.41 -0.25 14.57
N ALA A 102 -12.37 0.25 13.89
CA ALA A 102 -10.96 0.03 14.22
C ALA A 102 -10.55 -1.41 14.61
N HIS A 103 -11.11 -2.43 13.94
CA HIS A 103 -10.81 -3.85 14.20
C HIS A 103 -10.05 -4.58 13.09
N SER A 104 -9.48 -3.87 12.12
CA SER A 104 -8.72 -4.45 10.99
C SER A 104 -7.60 -5.41 11.41
N PHE A 105 -7.09 -5.30 12.64
CA PHE A 105 -6.11 -6.24 13.21
C PHE A 105 -6.64 -7.67 13.43
N THR A 106 -7.95 -7.85 13.60
CA THR A 106 -8.53 -9.17 13.92
C THR A 106 -8.83 -9.98 12.65
N GLN A 107 -9.18 -9.28 11.56
CA GLN A 107 -9.49 -9.88 10.26
C GLN A 107 -8.23 -10.30 9.49
N LEU A 108 -7.07 -9.68 9.75
CA LEU A 108 -5.79 -10.01 9.12
C LEU A 108 -5.03 -11.19 9.78
N ARG A 109 -5.65 -11.93 10.73
CA ARG A 109 -5.01 -13.00 11.52
C ARG A 109 -3.64 -12.61 12.12
N MET A 110 -3.36 -11.31 12.30
CA MET A 110 -2.17 -10.88 13.00
C MET A 110 -2.43 -11.10 14.49
N ALA A 111 -1.65 -11.98 15.11
CA ALA A 111 -1.77 -12.24 16.55
C ALA A 111 -1.62 -10.90 17.30
N ARG A 112 -2.71 -10.42 17.89
CA ARG A 112 -2.80 -9.18 18.70
C ARG A 112 -1.73 -9.07 19.79
N THR A 113 -1.07 -10.17 20.12
CA THR A 113 0.00 -10.25 21.11
C THR A 113 1.39 -9.89 20.58
N ARG A 114 1.59 -9.67 19.27
CA ARG A 114 2.92 -9.39 18.69
C ARG A 114 3.17 -7.96 18.24
N HIS A 115 2.16 -7.11 18.09
CA HIS A 115 2.35 -5.76 17.55
C HIS A 115 1.55 -4.73 18.37
N PRO A 116 2.22 -3.84 19.14
CA PRO A 116 1.55 -2.77 19.85
C PRO A 116 0.99 -1.76 18.85
N VAL A 117 -0.27 -1.34 19.08
CA VAL A 117 -1.00 -0.41 18.20
C VAL A 117 -0.89 1.04 18.68
N GLU A 118 -0.46 1.27 19.92
CA GLU A 118 -0.15 2.59 20.49
C GLU A 118 0.73 3.51 19.62
N PRO A 119 1.78 3.03 18.93
CA PRO A 119 2.59 3.85 18.03
C PRO A 119 1.80 4.52 16.90
N LEU A 120 0.71 3.91 16.44
CA LEU A 120 -0.14 4.47 15.39
C LEU A 120 -0.89 5.73 15.85
N PHE A 121 -1.16 5.85 17.16
CA PHE A 121 -1.90 6.97 17.74
C PHE A 121 -0.99 8.04 18.31
N THR A 122 0.23 7.67 18.71
CA THR A 122 1.20 8.57 19.32
C THR A 122 2.21 9.12 18.31
N GLY A 123 2.40 8.46 17.16
CA GLY A 123 3.40 8.82 16.17
C GLY A 123 4.83 8.47 16.59
N GLU A 124 5.01 7.78 17.72
CA GLU A 124 6.31 7.36 18.24
C GLU A 124 6.46 5.85 18.10
N TRP A 125 7.49 5.43 17.35
CA TRP A 125 7.85 4.03 17.15
C TRP A 125 9.16 3.75 17.91
N ALA A 126 9.15 2.76 18.82
CA ALA A 126 10.32 2.30 19.57
C ALA A 126 11.11 1.24 18.80
#